data_AF-A0A933GAM3-F1
#
_entry.id   AF-A0A933GAM3-F1
#
_cell.length_a   1.000
_cell.length_b   1.000
_cell.length_c   1.000
_cell.angle_alpha   90.00
_cell.angle_beta   90.00
_cell.angle_gamma   90.00
#
_symmetry.space_group_name_H-M   'P 1'
#
loop_
_entity.id
_entity.type
_entity.pdbx_description
1 polymer ?
#
loop_
_entity_poly.entity_id
_entity_poly.type
_entity_poly.pdbx_seq_one_letter_code
_entity_poly.pdbx_strand_id
1 'polypeptide(L)'
;MSRGRIPEGLQVWMDARTRHHLSHAHVQMARELGMNPKKLGKLDDHEQAPWKLPLPAFIENLYFKRFGKRRPDVVVSIEERARVEEDRKALKREMRRRRAGDDVQG
;
A
#
# COMPACT_ATOMS: atom_id res chain seq x y z
N MET A 1 8.46 6.93 20.62
CA MET A 1 8.53 5.69 19.83
C MET A 1 9.04 6.01 18.45
N SER A 2 10.31 5.70 18.19
CA SER A 2 10.93 5.91 16.88
C SER A 2 10.14 5.07 15.87
N ARG A 3 9.43 5.72 14.94
CA ARG A 3 8.81 5.06 13.80
C ARG A 3 9.94 4.32 13.07
N GLY A 4 10.07 3.01 13.32
CA GLY A 4 10.91 2.12 12.54
C GLY A 4 10.70 2.47 11.08
N ARG A 5 11.79 2.72 10.36
CA ARG A 5 11.82 3.54 9.15
C ARG A 5 10.89 2.95 8.08
N ILE A 6 9.62 3.33 8.11
CA ILE A 6 8.60 2.82 7.19
C ILE A 6 9.12 3.09 5.78
N PRO A 7 9.16 2.06 4.90
CA PRO A 7 9.60 2.26 3.52
C PRO A 7 8.89 3.47 2.91
N GLU A 8 9.65 4.35 2.25
CA GLU A 8 9.13 5.62 1.72
C GLU A 8 7.88 5.42 0.85
N GLY A 9 7.85 4.35 0.06
CA GLY A 9 6.68 3.97 -0.74
C GLY A 9 5.41 3.69 0.09
N LEU A 10 5.54 3.09 1.27
CA LEU A 10 4.42 2.84 2.18
C LEU A 10 4.01 4.10 2.94
N GLN A 11 4.96 4.98 3.27
CA GLN A 11 4.67 6.25 3.92
C GLN A 11 3.78 7.15 3.06
N VAL A 12 4.03 7.22 1.74
CA VAL A 12 3.17 7.97 0.80
C VAL A 12 1.72 7.43 0.79
N TRP A 13 1.53 6.12 1.00
CA TRP A 13 0.19 5.54 1.14
C TRP A 13 -0.47 5.90 2.48
N MET A 14 0.29 6.06 3.57
CA MET A 14 -0.25 6.52 4.87
C MET A 14 -0.71 7.98 4.79
N ASP A 15 0.08 8.82 4.14
CA ASP A 15 -0.24 10.23 3.95
C ASP A 15 -1.48 10.39 3.04
N ALA A 16 -1.53 9.65 1.93
CA ALA A 16 -2.69 9.63 1.06
C ALA A 16 -3.94 9.11 1.77
N ARG A 17 -3.80 8.08 2.64
CA ARG A 17 -4.90 7.56 3.45
C ARG A 17 -5.51 8.63 4.35
N THR A 18 -4.64 9.36 5.05
CA THR A 18 -5.03 10.41 5.99
C THR A 18 -5.63 11.61 5.26
N ARG A 19 -5.00 12.05 4.16
CA ARG A 19 -5.46 13.21 3.37
C ARG A 19 -6.81 12.99 2.71
N HIS A 20 -7.08 11.78 2.21
CA HIS A 20 -8.28 11.45 1.45
C HIS A 20 -9.30 10.63 2.24
N HIS A 21 -9.15 10.57 3.57
CA HIS A 21 -10.03 9.82 4.47
C HIS A 21 -10.30 8.36 4.03
N LEU A 22 -9.28 7.70 3.49
CA LEU A 22 -9.38 6.33 3.01
C LEU A 22 -9.26 5.34 4.18
N SER A 23 -9.96 4.21 4.09
CA SER A 23 -9.77 3.09 5.00
C SER A 23 -8.56 2.24 4.55
N HIS A 24 -8.08 1.34 5.41
CA HIS A 24 -7.07 0.36 5.02
C HIS A 24 -7.53 -0.49 3.83
N ALA A 25 -8.82 -0.83 3.77
CA ALA A 25 -9.41 -1.54 2.63
C ALA A 25 -9.34 -0.71 1.34
N HIS A 26 -9.68 0.59 1.39
CA HIS A 26 -9.58 1.47 0.21
C HIS A 26 -8.14 1.60 -0.30
N VAL A 27 -7.16 1.75 0.61
CA VAL A 27 -5.74 1.79 0.25
C VAL A 27 -5.31 0.48 -0.41
N GLN A 28 -5.73 -0.66 0.14
CA GLN A 28 -5.43 -1.95 -0.45
C GLN A 28 -6.03 -2.11 -1.85
N MET A 29 -7.32 -1.77 -2.01
CA MET A 29 -7.99 -1.82 -3.31
C MET A 29 -7.29 -0.92 -4.34
N ALA A 30 -6.94 0.31 -3.97
CA ALA A 30 -6.21 1.23 -4.85
C ALA A 30 -4.86 0.65 -5.29
N ARG A 31 -4.14 -0.03 -4.39
CA ARG A 31 -2.87 -0.70 -4.71
C ARG A 31 -3.06 -1.88 -5.66
N GLU A 32 -4.03 -2.74 -5.41
CA GLU A 32 -4.36 -3.89 -6.28
C GLU A 32 -4.85 -3.44 -7.66
N LEU A 33 -5.51 -2.28 -7.73
CA LEU A 33 -5.88 -1.62 -8.98
C LEU A 33 -4.69 -1.01 -9.73
N GLY A 34 -3.51 -0.91 -9.11
CA GLY A 34 -2.32 -0.28 -9.69
C GLY A 34 -2.35 1.25 -9.67
N MET A 35 -3.15 1.84 -8.78
CA MET A 35 -3.21 3.30 -8.63
C MET A 35 -1.93 3.87 -8.01
N ASN A 36 -1.66 5.14 -8.32
CA ASN A 36 -0.52 5.87 -7.76
C ASN A 36 -0.99 6.80 -6.63
N PRO A 37 -0.45 6.66 -5.40
CA PRO A 37 -0.90 7.45 -4.25
C PRO A 37 -0.64 8.96 -4.43
N LYS A 38 0.39 9.36 -5.19
CA LYS A 38 0.68 10.77 -5.50
C LYS A 38 -0.35 11.38 -6.47
N LYS A 39 -1.03 10.55 -7.26
CA LYS A 39 -2.06 10.99 -8.23
C LYS A 39 -3.48 10.97 -7.65
N LEU A 40 -3.68 10.36 -6.48
CA LEU A 40 -4.99 10.32 -5.82
C LEU A 40 -5.54 11.73 -5.53
N GLY A 41 -4.67 12.68 -5.19
CA GLY A 41 -5.10 14.07 -4.96
C GLY A 41 -5.71 14.77 -6.19
N LYS A 42 -5.30 14.41 -7.41
CA LYS A 42 -5.97 14.92 -8.63
C LYS A 42 -7.32 14.24 -8.89
N LEU A 43 -7.51 13.04 -8.35
CA LEU A 43 -8.77 12.30 -8.49
C LEU A 43 -9.79 12.76 -7.44
N ASP A 44 -9.31 13.17 -6.27
CA ASP A 44 -10.10 13.68 -5.14
C ASP A 44 -10.60 15.13 -5.32
N ASP A 45 -10.67 15.59 -6.55
CA ASP A 45 -11.20 16.91 -6.90
C ASP A 45 -12.75 16.88 -7.00
N HIS A 46 -13.38 16.35 -5.96
CA HIS A 46 -14.83 16.13 -5.90
C HIS A 46 -15.60 17.39 -5.52
N GLU A 47 -14.94 18.37 -4.89
CA GLU A 47 -15.53 19.67 -4.57
C GLU A 47 -15.87 20.50 -5.82
N GLN A 48 -15.20 20.25 -6.94
CA GLN A 48 -15.44 20.97 -8.21
C GLN A 48 -16.48 20.29 -9.11
N ALA A 49 -16.89 19.05 -8.81
CA ALA A 49 -17.84 18.30 -9.63
C ALA A 49 -18.76 17.42 -8.76
N PRO A 50 -19.93 17.92 -8.31
CA PRO A 50 -20.82 17.19 -7.42
C PRO A 50 -21.41 15.89 -8.02
N TRP A 51 -21.33 15.72 -9.33
CA TRP A 51 -21.70 14.48 -10.03
C TRP A 51 -20.59 13.41 -9.99
N LYS A 52 -19.41 13.74 -9.47
CA LYS A 52 -18.26 12.84 -9.36
C LYS A 52 -18.32 12.09 -8.04
N LEU A 53 -18.23 10.76 -8.10
CA LEU A 53 -18.20 9.92 -6.91
C LEU A 53 -17.02 10.32 -5.99
N PRO A 54 -17.22 10.36 -4.66
CA PRO A 54 -16.12 10.50 -3.71
C PRO A 54 -15.04 9.46 -3.99
N LEU A 55 -13.76 9.82 -3.78
CA LEU A 55 -12.63 8.92 -4.07
C LEU A 55 -12.77 7.50 -3.45
N PRO A 56 -13.25 7.33 -2.21
CA PRO A 56 -13.52 5.99 -1.66
C PRO A 56 -14.50 5.16 -2.51
N ALA A 57 -15.63 5.75 -2.90
CA ALA A 57 -16.66 5.08 -3.68
C ALA A 57 -16.19 4.80 -5.11
N PHE A 58 -15.37 5.68 -5.68
CA PHE A 58 -14.73 5.47 -6.97
C PHE A 58 -13.80 4.25 -6.95
N ILE A 59 -12.98 4.09 -5.90
CA ILE A 59 -12.11 2.94 -5.72
C ILE A 59 -12.93 1.65 -5.58
N GLU A 60 -14.00 1.64 -4.76
CA GLU A 60 -14.88 0.49 -4.61
C GLU A 60 -15.51 0.06 -5.94
N ASN A 61 -16.02 1.02 -6.73
CA ASN A 61 -16.64 0.73 -8.02
C ASN A 61 -15.64 0.14 -9.03
N LEU A 62 -14.43 0.69 -9.10
CA LEU A 62 -13.37 0.14 -9.96
C LEU A 62 -12.94 -1.25 -9.50
N TYR A 63 -12.83 -1.47 -8.20
CA TYR A 63 -12.48 -2.76 -7.63
C TYR A 63 -13.55 -3.81 -7.97
N PHE A 64 -14.82 -3.47 -7.80
CA PHE A 64 -15.94 -4.32 -8.17
C PHE A 64 -15.96 -4.65 -9.67
N LYS A 65 -15.73 -3.67 -10.54
CA LYS A 65 -15.68 -3.91 -11.99
C LYS A 65 -14.54 -4.85 -12.42
N ARG A 66 -13.39 -4.80 -11.74
CA ARG A 66 -12.21 -5.60 -12.11
C ARG A 66 -12.22 -7.00 -11.48
N PHE A 67 -12.67 -7.11 -10.24
CA PHE A 67 -12.54 -8.33 -9.44
C PHE A 67 -13.89 -8.98 -9.08
N GLY A 68 -15.02 -8.32 -9.34
CA GLY A 68 -16.35 -8.81 -8.98
C GLY A 68 -16.64 -8.80 -7.48
N LYS A 69 -15.76 -8.21 -6.67
CA LYS A 69 -15.85 -8.16 -5.21
C LYS A 69 -15.98 -6.73 -4.74
N ARG A 70 -16.74 -6.51 -3.67
CA ARG A 70 -16.88 -5.18 -3.06
C ARG A 70 -15.70 -4.79 -2.18
N ARG A 71 -14.99 -5.79 -1.64
CA ARG A 71 -13.84 -5.60 -0.75
C ARG A 71 -12.83 -6.74 -0.93
N PRO A 72 -11.54 -6.52 -0.61
CA PRO A 72 -10.57 -7.60 -0.51
C PRO A 72 -10.95 -8.58 0.60
N ASP A 73 -10.68 -9.88 0.41
CA ASP A 73 -10.99 -10.92 1.39
C ASP A 73 -10.13 -10.78 2.66
N VAL A 74 -8.90 -10.28 2.50
CA VAL A 74 -7.96 -10.02 3.59
C VAL A 74 -7.52 -8.56 3.50
N VAL A 75 -7.78 -7.80 4.56
CA VAL A 75 -7.35 -6.39 4.66
C VAL A 75 -6.09 -6.30 5.51
N VAL A 76 -4.97 -5.96 4.88
CA VAL A 76 -3.68 -5.80 5.58
C VAL A 76 -3.36 -4.31 5.74
N SER A 77 -3.04 -3.90 6.97
CA SER A 77 -2.65 -2.51 7.25
C SER A 77 -1.33 -2.13 6.59
N ILE A 78 -1.07 -0.83 6.44
CA ILE A 78 0.19 -0.36 5.83
C ILE A 78 1.37 -0.72 6.73
N GLU A 79 1.14 -0.64 8.04
CA GLU A 79 2.07 -0.92 9.12
C GLU A 79 2.43 -2.41 9.17
N GLU A 80 1.45 -3.31 9.04
CA GLU A 80 1.69 -4.75 9.02
C GLU A 80 2.44 -5.17 7.76
N ARG A 81 2.11 -4.58 6.61
CA ARG A 81 2.86 -4.79 5.37
C ARG A 81 4.31 -4.32 5.51
N ALA A 82 4.54 -3.18 6.16
CA ALA A 82 5.90 -2.66 6.38
C ALA A 82 6.76 -3.66 7.16
N ARG A 83 6.22 -4.27 8.21
CA ARG A 83 6.90 -5.32 9.00
C ARG A 83 7.26 -6.52 8.14
N VAL A 84 6.29 -7.05 7.38
CA VAL A 84 6.52 -8.21 6.49
C VAL A 84 7.60 -7.92 5.42
N GLU A 85 7.63 -6.71 4.86
CA GLU A 85 8.65 -6.33 3.89
C GLU A 85 10.05 -6.19 4.54
N GLU A 86 10.14 -5.68 5.76
CA GLU A 86 11.38 -5.62 6.53
C GLU A 86 11.90 -7.02 6.86
N ASP A 87 11.04 -7.92 7.35
CA ASP A 87 11.39 -9.30 7.68
C ASP A 87 11.90 -10.05 6.44
N ARG A 88 11.18 -9.94 5.31
CA ARG A 88 11.62 -10.53 4.04
C ARG A 88 12.98 -9.98 3.59
N LYS A 89 13.23 -8.69 3.81
CA LYS A 89 14.52 -8.05 3.46
C LYS A 89 15.63 -8.49 4.41
N ALA A 90 15.35 -8.65 5.71
CA ALA A 90 16.27 -9.15 6.71
C ALA A 90 16.68 -10.60 6.39
N LEU A 91 15.69 -11.49 6.14
CA LEU A 91 15.93 -12.87 5.73
C LEU A 91 16.78 -12.95 4.46
N LYS A 92 16.49 -12.12 3.44
CA LYS A 92 17.30 -12.08 2.20
C LYS A 92 18.73 -11.62 2.47
N ARG A 93 18.94 -10.67 3.39
CA ARG A 93 20.28 -10.22 3.79
C ARG A 93 21.03 -11.30 4.56
N GLU A 94 20.36 -12.01 5.45
CA GLU A 94 20.95 -13.12 6.20
C GLU A 94 21.36 -14.26 5.28
N MET A 95 20.48 -14.68 4.36
CA MET A 95 20.79 -15.72 3.37
C MET A 95 21.98 -15.34 2.48
N ARG A 96 22.11 -14.06 2.09
CA ARG A 96 23.27 -13.56 1.35
C ARG A 96 24.55 -13.59 2.19
N ARG A 97 24.47 -13.23 3.47
CA ARG A 97 25.61 -13.30 4.40
C ARG A 97 26.08 -14.73 4.63
N ARG A 98 25.15 -15.69 4.77
CA ARG A 98 25.48 -17.12 4.90
C ARG A 98 26.23 -17.62 3.67
N ARG A 99 25.69 -17.39 2.46
CA ARG A 99 26.36 -17.75 1.21
C ARG A 99 27.77 -17.15 1.10
N ALA A 100 27.90 -15.85 1.32
CA ALA A 100 29.19 -15.17 1.27
C ALA A 100 30.19 -15.63 2.36
N GLY A 101 29.71 -16.22 3.46
CA GLY A 101 30.57 -16.84 4.48
C GLY A 101 31.01 -18.25 4.09
N ASP A 102 30.12 -19.02 3.45
CA ASP A 102 30.45 -20.36 2.92
C ASP A 102 31.46 -20.27 1.76
N ASP A 103 31.39 -19.24 0.90
CA ASP A 103 32.33 -18.99 -0.20
C ASP A 103 33.77 -18.61 0.26
N VAL A 104 33.97 -18.21 1.52
CA VAL A 104 35.28 -17.78 2.07
C VAL A 104 36.02 -18.92 2.79
N GLN A 105 35.32 -20.00 3.14
CA GLN A 105 35.87 -21.14 3.88
C GLN A 105 36.23 -22.33 2.96
N GLY A 106 35.95 -22.24 1.66
CA GLY A 106 36.21 -23.28 0.64
C GLY A 106 37.48 -23.08 -0.16
#